data_AF-A0A4Q4MSC2-F1
#
_entry.id   AF-A0A4Q4MSC2-F1
#
_cell.length_a   1.000
_cell.length_b   1.000
_cell.length_c   1.000
_cell.angle_alpha   90.00
_cell.angle_beta   90.00
_cell.angle_gamma   90.00
#
_symmetry.space_group_name_H-M   'P 1'
#
loop_
_entity.id
_entity.type
_entity.pdbx_description
1 polymer ?
#
loop_
_entity_poly.entity_id
_entity_poly.type
_entity_poly.pdbx_seq_one_letter_code
_entity_poly.pdbx_strand_id
1 'polypeptide(L)'
;MEGVFGSDRNQAKEKDRPNSSAENAKEDTEHATEEDVVNSSAGPRDRHGQFAWQPYPLRPLIERLDWVLDIFCNFRGMGWNWRTSALPPPPKFVQEQLHANSGDVVPKHSYRIHDGQVKLYTDRKELLRKNAWTFVKGYFIIDALKTTMMWDPYFWGYVDRAPPTYLPSILTNSPVLTHIYHLTLSMLAVKYALQTIFSLGPLVFSGLLSPSLLGARAEPWMYPETWAPYSVVLNKGLAGWWGSWWHQTFRFAFQEPSRKLVEVFGMDKKSPAAKALQLFIAFFLSGFVHGSGSWTCAGDTRPLRGPMAFFLLQALGIFAEVTLTQAAKSTGLGRNLPGWLKQGFTFLYVHVWFYFTAHLLCDDFARGGVWLFEPVPLSLFRGLGFGPDARDGLWCWGGQLVRWHSGDTWWTTGIAF
;
A
#
# COMPACT_ATOMS: atom_id res chain seq x y z
N MET A 1 17.26 -16.09 28.93
CA MET A 1 17.02 -16.27 27.48
C MET A 1 17.80 -15.18 26.79
N GLU A 2 19.03 -15.51 26.43
CA GLU A 2 19.97 -14.59 25.79
C GLU A 2 19.58 -14.49 24.32
N GLY A 3 19.20 -13.29 23.88
CA GLY A 3 19.25 -12.98 22.46
C GLY A 3 20.71 -12.84 22.02
N VAL A 4 20.96 -12.98 20.72
CA VAL A 4 22.29 -12.82 20.10
C VAL A 4 22.94 -11.45 20.44
N PHE A 5 22.14 -10.46 20.83
CA PHE A 5 22.58 -9.15 21.30
C PHE A 5 22.25 -8.90 22.79
N GLY A 6 22.34 -9.94 23.62
CA GLY A 6 22.06 -9.91 25.05
C GLY A 6 22.86 -8.82 25.77
N SER A 7 22.14 -7.93 26.46
CA SER A 7 22.72 -6.84 27.24
C SER A 7 23.42 -7.37 28.48
N ASP A 8 24.71 -7.66 28.39
CA ASP A 8 25.52 -7.93 29.57
C ASP A 8 25.81 -6.63 30.30
N ARG A 9 25.07 -6.42 31.40
CA ARG A 9 25.17 -5.25 32.29
C ARG A 9 26.49 -5.20 33.08
N ASN A 10 27.47 -6.06 32.75
CA ASN A 10 28.74 -6.24 33.46
C ASN A 10 29.98 -5.79 32.68
N GLN A 11 29.90 -5.38 31.41
CA GLN A 11 31.09 -4.91 30.66
C GLN A 11 31.49 -3.45 30.92
N ALA A 12 30.87 -2.77 31.89
CA ALA A 12 31.21 -1.37 32.23
C ALA A 12 32.48 -1.23 33.11
N LYS A 13 33.27 -2.30 33.32
CA LYS A 13 34.48 -2.25 34.14
C LYS A 13 35.66 -2.99 33.50
N GLU A 14 36.05 -2.64 32.28
CA GLU A 14 37.45 -2.82 31.85
C GLU A 14 37.70 -2.10 30.53
N LYS A 15 37.98 -0.79 30.59
CA LYS A 15 38.68 -0.08 29.51
C LYS A 15 39.63 0.94 30.10
N ASP A 16 40.79 0.46 30.49
CA ASP A 16 42.02 1.26 30.57
C ASP A 16 43.19 0.41 30.07
N ARG A 17 43.46 0.49 28.76
CA ARG A 17 44.78 0.29 28.14
C ARG A 17 44.73 0.70 26.66
N PRO A 18 45.68 1.50 26.16
CA PRO A 18 45.71 1.90 24.76
C PRO A 18 46.42 0.80 23.95
N ASN A 19 45.89 0.42 22.79
CA ASN A 19 46.74 -0.18 21.76
C ASN A 19 46.18 -0.05 20.34
N SER A 20 47.12 0.20 19.43
CA SER A 20 47.00 0.55 18.02
C SER A 20 46.64 -0.63 17.11
N SER A 21 45.64 -1.43 17.49
CA SER A 21 45.15 -2.60 16.71
C SER A 21 43.63 -2.58 16.53
N ALA A 22 43.02 -1.39 16.65
CA ALA A 22 41.58 -1.21 16.72
C ALA A 22 40.85 -1.52 15.41
N GLU A 23 41.51 -1.47 14.25
CA GLU A 23 40.87 -1.81 12.96
C GLU A 23 40.77 -3.33 12.76
N ASN A 24 41.88 -4.06 12.86
CA ASN A 24 41.86 -5.54 12.73
C ASN A 24 41.00 -6.21 13.82
N ALA A 25 41.07 -5.72 15.06
CA ALA A 25 40.22 -6.26 16.13
C ALA A 25 38.73 -5.99 15.91
N LYS A 26 38.40 -4.89 15.22
CA LYS A 26 37.01 -4.53 14.93
C LYS A 26 36.48 -5.31 13.72
N GLU A 27 37.30 -5.52 12.69
CA GLU A 27 36.98 -6.44 11.58
C GLU A 27 36.78 -7.88 12.07
N ASP A 28 37.69 -8.42 12.89
CA ASP A 28 37.57 -9.79 13.44
C ASP A 28 36.31 -9.96 14.31
N THR A 29 35.95 -8.91 15.07
CA THR A 29 34.74 -8.94 15.91
C THR A 29 33.46 -8.81 15.06
N GLU A 30 33.46 -7.94 14.05
CA GLU A 30 32.33 -7.78 13.11
C GLU A 30 32.09 -9.08 12.32
N HIS A 31 33.16 -9.73 11.84
CA HIS A 31 33.08 -11.01 11.12
C HIS A 31 32.57 -12.15 12.00
N ALA A 32 33.02 -12.23 13.26
CA ALA A 32 32.54 -13.22 14.22
C ALA A 32 31.05 -13.00 14.56
N THR A 33 30.60 -11.75 14.74
CA THR A 33 29.18 -11.47 14.95
C THR A 33 28.30 -11.81 13.75
N GLU A 34 28.79 -11.62 12.52
CA GLU A 34 28.03 -11.99 11.32
C GLU A 34 27.91 -13.52 11.21
N GLU A 35 28.98 -14.28 11.45
CA GLU A 35 28.95 -15.74 11.45
C GLU A 35 28.02 -16.31 12.53
N ASP A 36 28.02 -15.73 13.74
CA ASP A 36 27.13 -16.11 14.84
C ASP A 36 25.65 -15.84 14.52
N VAL A 37 25.34 -14.72 13.87
CA VAL A 37 23.96 -14.39 13.45
C VAL A 37 23.49 -15.32 12.33
N VAL A 38 24.36 -15.65 11.36
CA VAL A 38 24.02 -16.51 10.21
C VAL A 38 23.81 -17.97 10.63
N ASN A 39 24.61 -18.46 11.58
CA ASN A 39 24.62 -19.86 12.02
C ASN A 39 23.81 -20.11 13.31
N SER A 40 23.12 -19.10 13.83
CA SER A 40 22.31 -19.22 15.04
C SER A 40 21.28 -20.34 14.95
N SER A 41 21.09 -21.06 16.05
CA SER A 41 20.02 -22.06 16.20
C SER A 41 18.70 -21.47 16.68
N ALA A 42 18.69 -20.18 17.05
CA ALA A 42 17.53 -19.44 17.52
C ALA A 42 16.48 -19.28 16.41
N GLY A 43 15.21 -19.52 16.74
CA GLY A 43 14.10 -19.30 15.81
C GLY A 43 13.56 -17.86 15.89
N PRO A 44 12.55 -17.51 15.06
CA PRO A 44 11.97 -16.16 15.05
C PRO A 44 11.44 -15.70 16.41
N ARG A 45 10.98 -16.64 17.25
CA ARG A 45 10.45 -16.37 18.59
C ARG A 45 11.53 -16.01 19.61
N ASP A 46 12.77 -16.39 19.33
CA ASP A 46 13.90 -16.21 20.25
C ASP A 46 14.63 -14.86 19.98
N ARG A 47 14.19 -14.10 18.96
CA ARG A 47 14.73 -12.78 18.60
C ARG A 47 14.27 -11.69 19.57
N HIS A 48 14.85 -11.69 20.76
CA HIS A 48 14.65 -10.65 21.77
C HIS A 48 15.93 -9.86 22.03
N GLY A 49 15.79 -8.60 22.44
CA GLY A 49 16.93 -7.73 22.76
C GLY A 49 17.01 -6.52 21.85
N GLN A 50 18.22 -6.12 21.50
CA GLN A 50 18.48 -4.94 20.66
C GLN A 50 18.35 -5.28 19.17
N PHE A 51 18.01 -4.26 18.37
CA PHE A 51 17.90 -4.41 16.91
C PHE A 51 19.28 -4.39 16.24
N ALA A 52 19.45 -5.27 15.26
CA ALA A 52 20.59 -5.32 14.34
C ALA A 52 20.12 -5.73 12.94
N TRP A 53 20.91 -5.42 11.91
CA TRP A 53 20.66 -5.94 10.57
C TRP A 53 20.94 -7.43 10.52
N GLN A 54 20.02 -8.18 9.91
CA GLN A 54 20.12 -9.62 9.77
C GLN A 54 20.45 -9.97 8.31
N PRO A 55 21.56 -10.69 8.03
CA PRO A 55 21.80 -11.30 6.72
C PRO A 55 20.81 -12.45 6.46
N TYR A 56 20.93 -13.11 5.30
CA TYR A 56 20.10 -14.29 5.04
C TYR A 56 20.45 -15.42 6.04
N PRO A 57 19.48 -15.92 6.83
CA PRO A 57 19.75 -16.97 7.81
C PRO A 57 20.04 -18.30 7.11
N LEU A 58 21.00 -19.09 7.57
CA LEU A 58 21.24 -20.43 7.02
C LEU A 58 20.52 -21.53 7.80
N ARG A 59 20.30 -21.31 9.10
CA ARG A 59 19.59 -22.20 10.02
C ARG A 59 18.88 -21.37 11.10
N PRO A 60 17.90 -21.95 11.81
CA PRO A 60 17.15 -23.17 11.44
C PRO A 60 16.24 -22.93 10.21
N LEU A 61 15.65 -24.00 9.64
CA LEU A 61 14.77 -23.86 8.45
C LEU A 61 13.59 -22.89 8.71
N ILE A 62 13.05 -22.89 9.92
CA ILE A 62 11.95 -21.99 10.29
C ILE A 62 12.33 -20.51 10.17
N GLU A 63 13.59 -20.19 10.46
CA GLU A 63 14.15 -18.84 10.33
C GLU A 63 14.22 -18.40 8.87
N ARG A 64 14.63 -19.32 7.99
CA ARG A 64 14.64 -19.11 6.54
C ARG A 64 13.25 -18.91 5.97
N LEU A 65 12.30 -19.76 6.36
CA LEU A 65 10.91 -19.66 5.93
C LEU A 65 10.32 -18.32 6.35
N ASP A 66 10.53 -17.95 7.61
CA ASP A 66 10.08 -16.69 8.17
C ASP A 66 10.70 -15.46 7.47
N TRP A 67 12.00 -15.48 7.18
CA TRP A 67 12.69 -14.44 6.39
C TRP A 67 12.13 -14.33 4.96
N VAL A 68 11.90 -15.46 4.28
CA VAL A 68 11.33 -15.51 2.93
C VAL A 68 9.87 -15.07 2.90
N LEU A 69 9.07 -15.44 3.91
CA LEU A 69 7.68 -15.00 4.03
C LEU A 69 7.59 -13.49 4.26
N ASP A 70 8.46 -12.92 5.08
CA ASP A 70 8.52 -11.47 5.28
C ASP A 70 8.88 -10.75 3.98
N ILE A 71 9.97 -11.12 3.28
CA ILE A 71 10.33 -10.43 2.03
C ILE A 71 9.20 -10.54 0.97
N PHE A 72 8.47 -11.65 0.94
CA PHE A 72 7.35 -11.87 0.02
C PHE A 72 6.11 -11.03 0.38
N CYS A 73 5.81 -10.88 1.68
CA CYS A 73 4.60 -10.21 2.15
C CYS A 73 4.81 -8.72 2.46
N ASN A 74 6.05 -8.24 2.54
CA ASN A 74 6.38 -6.89 2.98
C ASN A 74 6.49 -5.91 1.82
N PHE A 75 5.39 -5.64 1.12
CA PHE A 75 5.40 -4.84 -0.11
C PHE A 75 5.99 -3.41 0.01
N ARG A 76 6.07 -2.87 1.23
CA ARG A 76 6.60 -1.52 1.52
C ARG A 76 8.08 -1.52 1.92
N GLY A 77 8.69 -2.68 2.14
CA GLY A 77 10.08 -2.85 2.54
C GLY A 77 10.36 -2.36 3.96
N MET A 78 9.39 -2.47 4.87
CA MET A 78 9.59 -2.11 6.28
C MET A 78 10.59 -3.06 6.93
N GLY A 79 11.66 -2.55 7.54
CA GLY A 79 12.73 -3.40 8.07
C GLY A 79 13.68 -3.99 7.01
N TRP A 80 13.61 -3.52 5.76
CA TRP A 80 14.46 -3.99 4.66
C TRP A 80 15.30 -2.86 4.05
N ASN A 81 16.45 -3.19 3.47
CA ASN A 81 17.35 -2.24 2.82
C ASN A 81 16.75 -1.57 1.57
N TRP A 82 15.74 -2.19 0.94
CA TRP A 82 15.06 -1.70 -0.25
C TRP A 82 13.83 -0.83 0.05
N ARG A 83 13.62 -0.47 1.32
CA ARG A 83 12.53 0.40 1.79
C ARG A 83 12.34 1.65 0.93
N THR A 84 11.08 1.96 0.59
CA THR A 84 10.76 3.15 -0.19
C THR A 84 10.97 4.46 0.60
N SER A 85 11.43 5.52 -0.08
CA SER A 85 11.68 6.85 0.52
C SER A 85 10.42 7.61 0.93
N ALA A 86 9.24 7.13 0.53
CA ALA A 86 7.95 7.68 0.96
C ALA A 86 7.64 7.37 2.44
N LEU A 87 8.36 6.41 3.04
CA LEU A 87 8.15 5.99 4.42
C LEU A 87 9.08 6.76 5.36
N PRO A 88 8.62 7.12 6.56
CA PRO A 88 9.45 7.81 7.55
C PRO A 88 10.57 6.91 8.07
N PRO A 89 11.80 7.36 8.31
CA PRO A 89 12.88 6.50 8.83
C PRO A 89 12.47 5.79 10.14
N PRO A 90 13.12 4.66 10.51
CA PRO A 90 12.85 4.02 11.81
C PRO A 90 13.05 5.02 12.95
N PRO A 91 12.46 4.81 14.15
CA PRO A 91 12.65 5.71 15.28
C PRO A 91 14.14 5.87 15.65
N LYS A 92 14.52 7.03 16.20
CA LYS A 92 15.92 7.35 16.52
C LYS A 92 16.60 6.28 17.39
N PHE A 93 15.90 5.75 18.39
CA PHE A 93 16.43 4.68 19.25
C PHE A 93 16.72 3.37 18.49
N VAL A 94 15.92 3.05 17.46
CA VAL A 94 16.16 1.88 16.60
C VAL A 94 17.38 2.13 15.72
N GLN A 95 17.49 3.34 15.14
CA GLN A 95 18.66 3.70 14.34
C GLN A 95 19.96 3.63 15.15
N GLU A 96 19.95 4.10 16.40
CA GLU A 96 21.09 4.03 17.31
C GLU A 96 21.50 2.58 17.61
N GLN A 97 20.53 1.68 17.85
CA GLN A 97 20.81 0.25 18.03
C GLN A 97 21.36 -0.39 16.75
N LEU A 98 20.76 -0.11 15.59
CA LEU A 98 21.24 -0.64 14.31
C LEU A 98 22.67 -0.20 14.03
N HIS A 99 23.02 1.07 14.28
CA HIS A 99 24.40 1.55 14.12
C HIS A 99 25.37 0.92 15.10
N ALA A 100 24.95 0.65 16.34
CA ALA A 100 25.80 0.04 17.35
C ALA A 100 26.04 -1.47 17.08
N ASN A 101 25.03 -2.17 16.54
CA ASN A 101 25.01 -3.63 16.49
C ASN A 101 25.24 -4.23 15.10
N SER A 102 25.35 -3.43 14.03
CA SER A 102 25.38 -3.95 12.65
C SER A 102 26.66 -3.66 11.86
N GLY A 103 27.74 -3.22 12.52
CA GLY A 103 29.02 -2.91 11.88
C GLY A 103 28.89 -1.94 10.69
N ASP A 104 29.75 -2.11 9.69
CA ASP A 104 29.75 -1.28 8.46
C ASP A 104 28.66 -1.65 7.43
N VAL A 105 27.83 -2.67 7.70
CA VAL A 105 26.82 -3.22 6.77
C VAL A 105 25.50 -2.42 6.77
N VAL A 106 25.48 -1.24 7.39
CA VAL A 106 24.26 -0.41 7.49
C VAL A 106 23.81 0.08 6.10
N PRO A 107 22.59 -0.29 5.64
CA PRO A 107 22.07 0.21 4.39
C PRO A 107 21.94 1.74 4.42
N LYS A 108 22.37 2.38 3.33
CA LYS A 108 22.25 3.84 3.15
C LYS A 108 20.78 4.21 3.00
N HIS A 109 20.13 4.60 4.09
CA HIS A 109 18.77 5.12 4.08
C HIS A 109 18.74 6.65 4.04
N SER A 110 17.77 7.21 3.31
CA SER A 110 17.48 8.63 3.38
C SER A 110 16.71 8.93 4.65
N TYR A 111 17.34 9.61 5.60
CA TYR A 111 16.71 10.11 6.82
C TYR A 111 15.93 11.41 6.62
N ARG A 112 15.77 11.87 5.37
CA ARG A 112 15.09 13.13 5.05
C ARG A 112 13.59 13.01 5.29
N ILE A 113 13.04 14.01 5.96
CA ILE A 113 11.60 14.17 6.15
C ILE A 113 11.02 14.86 4.91
N HIS A 114 9.83 14.42 4.48
CA HIS A 114 9.13 14.95 3.31
C HIS A 114 7.67 15.24 3.64
N ASP A 115 7.07 16.27 3.02
CA ASP A 115 5.69 16.73 3.27
C ASP A 115 4.58 15.67 3.04
N GLY A 116 4.92 14.52 2.44
CA GLY A 116 4.01 13.40 2.21
C GLY A 116 4.35 12.14 3.00
N GLN A 117 5.24 12.23 3.99
CA GLN A 117 5.52 11.10 4.85
C GLN A 117 4.30 10.77 5.71
N VAL A 118 3.99 9.49 5.72
CA VAL A 118 2.94 8.90 6.55
C VAL A 118 3.37 8.89 8.01
N LYS A 119 2.40 8.95 8.92
CA LYS A 119 2.68 8.87 10.36
C LYS A 119 3.27 7.50 10.72
N LEU A 120 4.35 7.53 11.49
CA LEU A 120 4.93 6.36 12.16
C LEU A 120 4.39 6.25 13.58
N TYR A 121 4.26 5.02 14.09
CA TYR A 121 3.89 4.75 15.47
C TYR A 121 5.09 4.21 16.24
N THR A 122 5.39 4.78 17.40
CA THR A 122 6.36 4.23 18.36
C THR A 122 5.67 3.57 19.55
N ASP A 123 4.42 3.96 19.82
CA ASP A 123 3.60 3.35 20.86
C ASP A 123 2.62 2.32 20.27
N ARG A 124 2.66 1.10 20.83
CA ARG A 124 1.82 -0.01 20.40
C ARG A 124 0.34 0.26 20.70
N LYS A 125 0.02 0.86 21.83
CA LYS A 125 -1.37 1.16 22.21
C LYS A 125 -1.99 2.17 21.24
N GLU A 126 -1.24 3.19 20.86
CA GLU A 126 -1.65 4.17 19.85
C GLU A 126 -1.90 3.52 18.49
N LEU A 127 -0.95 2.70 18.00
CA LEU A 127 -1.10 1.97 16.73
C LEU A 127 -2.38 1.13 16.72
N LEU A 128 -2.57 0.30 17.75
CA LEU A 128 -3.71 -0.62 17.84
C LEU A 128 -5.03 0.13 17.97
N ARG A 129 -5.10 1.17 18.82
CA ARG A 129 -6.31 2.00 18.96
C ARG A 129 -6.69 2.66 17.65
N LYS A 130 -5.72 3.24 16.94
CA LYS A 130 -5.98 3.90 15.66
C LYS A 130 -6.47 2.90 14.60
N ASN A 131 -5.82 1.75 14.48
CA ASN A 131 -6.20 0.75 13.48
C ASN A 131 -7.53 0.05 13.83
N ALA A 132 -7.82 -0.18 15.11
CA ALA A 132 -9.12 -0.71 15.54
C ALA A 132 -10.25 0.27 15.18
N TRP A 133 -10.07 1.56 15.45
CA TRP A 133 -11.03 2.58 15.03
C TRP A 133 -11.16 2.67 13.52
N THR A 134 -10.04 2.55 12.79
CA THR A 134 -10.02 2.56 11.33
C THR A 134 -10.78 1.37 10.76
N PHE A 135 -10.61 0.18 11.34
CA PHE A 135 -11.32 -1.04 10.98
C PHE A 135 -12.83 -0.89 11.23
N VAL A 136 -13.23 -0.51 12.45
CA VAL A 136 -14.65 -0.35 12.82
C VAL A 136 -15.34 0.69 11.94
N LYS A 137 -14.73 1.88 11.79
CA LYS A 137 -15.26 2.92 10.90
C LYS A 137 -15.34 2.44 9.46
N GLY A 138 -14.29 1.79 8.98
CA GLY A 138 -14.22 1.26 7.62
C GLY A 138 -15.29 0.22 7.34
N TYR A 139 -15.55 -0.68 8.29
CA TYR A 139 -16.60 -1.70 8.22
C TYR A 139 -17.98 -1.08 8.00
N PHE A 140 -18.39 -0.13 8.85
CA PHE A 140 -19.69 0.53 8.72
C PHE A 140 -19.81 1.32 7.41
N ILE A 141 -18.72 1.96 6.95
CA ILE A 141 -18.74 2.68 5.68
C ILE A 141 -18.86 1.72 4.50
N ILE A 142 -18.12 0.61 4.50
CA ILE A 142 -18.24 -0.43 3.47
C ILE A 142 -19.66 -1.00 3.46
N ASP A 143 -20.24 -1.27 4.63
CA ASP A 143 -21.60 -1.78 4.75
C ASP A 143 -22.64 -0.82 4.14
N ALA A 144 -22.54 0.48 4.48
CA ALA A 144 -23.39 1.52 3.91
C ALA A 144 -23.22 1.67 2.40
N LEU A 145 -21.97 1.71 1.92
CA LEU A 145 -21.63 1.85 0.50
C LEU A 145 -22.14 0.65 -0.29
N LYS A 146 -21.85 -0.56 0.17
CA LYS A 146 -22.30 -1.81 -0.46
C LYS A 146 -23.82 -1.85 -0.53
N THR A 147 -24.51 -1.57 0.58
CA THR A 147 -25.97 -1.53 0.61
C THR A 147 -26.53 -0.49 -0.38
N THR A 148 -25.91 0.69 -0.48
CA THR A 148 -26.31 1.72 -1.47
C THR A 148 -26.10 1.25 -2.90
N MET A 149 -24.95 0.65 -3.19
CA MET A 149 -24.57 0.15 -4.52
C MET A 149 -25.47 -1.01 -4.96
N MET A 150 -25.98 -1.82 -4.02
CA MET A 150 -26.87 -2.95 -4.33
C MET A 150 -28.18 -2.54 -4.99
N TRP A 151 -28.60 -1.27 -4.90
CA TRP A 151 -29.83 -0.80 -5.53
C TRP A 151 -29.63 -0.24 -6.94
N ASP A 152 -28.38 -0.04 -7.37
CA ASP A 152 -28.08 0.62 -8.63
C ASP A 152 -27.53 -0.39 -9.67
N PRO A 153 -28.23 -0.58 -10.81
CA PRO A 153 -27.84 -1.52 -11.86
C PRO A 153 -26.43 -1.34 -12.41
N TYR A 154 -25.85 -0.13 -12.30
CA TYR A 154 -24.46 0.12 -12.66
C TYR A 154 -23.53 -0.86 -11.92
N PHE A 155 -23.72 -1.04 -10.60
CA PHE A 155 -22.84 -1.91 -9.80
C PHE A 155 -23.14 -3.41 -9.98
N TRP A 156 -24.19 -3.76 -10.72
CA TRP A 156 -24.46 -5.15 -11.11
C TRP A 156 -23.79 -5.53 -12.44
N GLY A 157 -23.13 -4.56 -13.10
CA GLY A 157 -22.49 -4.73 -14.40
C GLY A 157 -23.29 -4.20 -15.58
N TYR A 158 -24.49 -3.65 -15.35
CA TYR A 158 -25.32 -3.04 -16.38
C TYR A 158 -25.03 -1.53 -16.50
N VAL A 159 -23.83 -1.18 -16.93
CA VAL A 159 -23.37 0.22 -16.92
C VAL A 159 -24.13 1.16 -17.86
N ASP A 160 -24.85 0.61 -18.84
CA ASP A 160 -25.64 1.38 -19.81
C ASP A 160 -27.12 1.56 -19.38
N ARG A 161 -27.52 1.00 -18.21
CA ARG A 161 -28.88 1.17 -17.69
C ARG A 161 -29.07 2.53 -17.04
N ALA A 162 -30.31 3.02 -17.09
CA ALA A 162 -30.70 4.24 -16.40
C ALA A 162 -30.51 4.11 -14.88
N PRO A 163 -30.12 5.20 -14.18
CA PRO A 163 -29.99 5.19 -12.73
C PRO A 163 -31.35 4.91 -12.06
N PRO A 164 -31.37 4.39 -10.83
CA PRO A 164 -32.62 4.09 -10.13
C PRO A 164 -33.52 5.31 -9.95
N THR A 165 -34.83 5.12 -10.13
CA THR A 165 -35.83 6.20 -10.09
C THR A 165 -36.03 6.82 -8.71
N TYR A 166 -35.62 6.14 -7.64
CA TYR A 166 -35.70 6.67 -6.28
C TYR A 166 -34.56 7.66 -5.97
N LEU A 167 -33.51 7.73 -6.80
CA LEU A 167 -32.48 8.74 -6.62
C LEU A 167 -33.05 10.15 -6.87
N PRO A 168 -32.54 11.20 -6.21
CA PRO A 168 -32.99 12.56 -6.41
C PRO A 168 -33.02 12.96 -7.89
N SER A 169 -34.07 13.65 -8.32
CA SER A 169 -34.28 14.04 -9.72
C SER A 169 -33.12 14.85 -10.30
N ILE A 170 -32.40 15.60 -9.47
CA ILE A 170 -31.19 16.32 -9.89
C ILE A 170 -30.08 15.38 -10.39
N LEU A 171 -29.95 14.18 -9.80
CA LEU A 171 -29.00 13.16 -10.27
C LEU A 171 -29.53 12.49 -11.53
N THR A 172 -30.77 11.99 -11.49
CA THR A 172 -31.33 11.18 -12.59
C THR A 172 -31.57 11.98 -13.87
N ASN A 173 -31.81 13.28 -13.78
CA ASN A 173 -31.97 14.18 -14.94
C ASN A 173 -30.63 14.67 -15.52
N SER A 174 -29.49 14.36 -14.88
CA SER A 174 -28.18 14.85 -15.31
C SER A 174 -27.20 13.67 -15.48
N PRO A 175 -26.86 13.30 -16.73
CA PRO A 175 -25.86 12.27 -17.00
C PRO A 175 -24.51 12.57 -16.34
N VAL A 176 -24.12 13.84 -16.28
CA VAL A 176 -22.88 14.30 -15.63
C VAL A 176 -22.90 14.01 -14.13
N LEU A 177 -24.01 14.31 -13.45
CA LEU A 177 -24.10 14.09 -12.01
C LEU A 177 -24.25 12.61 -11.65
N THR A 178 -24.97 11.84 -12.47
CA THR A 178 -25.03 10.37 -12.35
C THR A 178 -23.64 9.75 -12.49
N HIS A 179 -22.88 10.18 -13.49
CA HIS A 179 -21.50 9.74 -13.70
C HIS A 179 -20.60 10.08 -12.52
N ILE A 180 -20.65 11.32 -12.01
CA ILE A 180 -19.89 11.73 -10.81
C ILE A 180 -20.27 10.87 -9.60
N TYR A 181 -21.56 10.57 -9.43
CA TYR A 181 -22.06 9.72 -8.36
C TYR A 181 -21.47 8.30 -8.44
N HIS A 182 -21.51 7.65 -9.61
CA HIS A 182 -20.95 6.31 -9.82
C HIS A 182 -19.43 6.28 -9.57
N LEU A 183 -18.69 7.26 -10.10
CA LEU A 183 -17.24 7.37 -9.87
C LEU A 183 -16.92 7.60 -8.39
N THR A 184 -17.71 8.44 -7.71
CA THR A 184 -17.51 8.75 -6.29
C THR A 184 -17.75 7.52 -5.42
N LEU A 185 -18.87 6.81 -5.63
CA LEU A 185 -19.15 5.58 -4.90
C LEU A 185 -18.08 4.51 -5.15
N SER A 186 -17.68 4.30 -6.40
CA SER A 186 -16.61 3.35 -6.77
C SER A 186 -15.30 3.69 -6.06
N MET A 187 -14.89 4.96 -6.08
CA MET A 187 -13.67 5.43 -5.42
C MET A 187 -13.74 5.26 -3.89
N LEU A 188 -14.87 5.61 -3.26
CA LEU A 188 -15.06 5.45 -1.83
C LEU A 188 -15.06 3.97 -1.43
N ALA A 189 -15.73 3.11 -2.19
CA ALA A 189 -15.79 1.67 -1.95
C ALA A 189 -14.38 1.06 -1.99
N VAL A 190 -13.60 1.32 -3.04
CA VAL A 190 -12.21 0.83 -3.16
C VAL A 190 -11.34 1.37 -2.04
N LYS A 191 -11.40 2.69 -1.77
CA LYS A 191 -10.59 3.33 -0.72
C LYS A 191 -10.87 2.69 0.63
N TYR A 192 -12.13 2.56 1.04
CA TYR A 192 -12.48 2.04 2.35
C TYR A 192 -12.29 0.52 2.45
N ALA A 193 -12.50 -0.24 1.38
CA ALA A 193 -12.13 -1.66 1.32
C ALA A 193 -10.62 -1.85 1.61
N LEU A 194 -9.76 -1.14 0.87
CA LEU A 194 -8.31 -1.18 1.06
C LEU A 194 -7.89 -0.68 2.45
N GLN A 195 -8.46 0.43 2.91
CA GLN A 195 -8.13 0.97 4.23
C GLN A 195 -8.51 0.01 5.37
N THR A 196 -9.65 -0.67 5.24
CA THR A 196 -10.14 -1.63 6.24
C THR A 196 -9.28 -2.88 6.24
N ILE A 197 -9.01 -3.48 5.07
CA ILE A 197 -8.18 -4.70 5.00
C ILE A 197 -6.74 -4.42 5.47
N PHE A 198 -6.15 -3.28 5.10
CA PHE A 198 -4.80 -2.94 5.55
C PHE A 198 -4.71 -2.65 7.05
N SER A 199 -5.80 -2.19 7.68
CA SER A 199 -5.83 -2.01 9.13
C SER A 199 -5.80 -3.32 9.91
N LEU A 200 -6.16 -4.46 9.29
CA LEU A 200 -6.05 -5.77 9.93
C LEU A 200 -4.60 -6.20 10.15
N GLY A 201 -3.68 -5.82 9.26
CA GLY A 201 -2.25 -6.14 9.37
C GLY A 201 -1.67 -5.81 10.75
N PRO A 202 -1.62 -4.53 11.17
CA PRO A 202 -1.13 -4.17 12.50
C PRO A 202 -1.97 -4.76 13.65
N LEU A 203 -3.28 -4.94 13.50
CA LEU A 203 -4.12 -5.55 14.54
C LEU A 203 -3.77 -7.03 14.77
N VAL A 204 -3.47 -7.77 13.71
CA VAL A 204 -3.07 -9.18 13.79
C VAL A 204 -1.60 -9.29 14.21
N PHE A 205 -0.67 -8.68 13.47
CA PHE A 205 0.75 -8.89 13.69
C PHE A 205 1.25 -8.17 14.94
N SER A 206 0.96 -6.88 15.10
CA SER A 206 1.37 -6.14 16.30
C SER A 206 0.45 -6.42 17.49
N GLY A 207 -0.85 -6.64 17.26
CA GLY A 207 -1.84 -6.88 18.33
C GLY A 207 -1.87 -8.32 18.82
N LEU A 208 -2.41 -9.23 18.01
CA LEU A 208 -2.65 -10.62 18.39
C LEU A 208 -1.37 -11.44 18.55
N LEU A 209 -0.44 -11.35 17.59
CA LEU A 209 0.79 -12.14 17.59
C LEU A 209 1.88 -11.50 18.47
N SER A 210 2.04 -10.18 18.37
CA SER A 210 2.90 -9.32 19.21
C SER A 210 4.41 -9.53 19.07
N PRO A 211 5.24 -8.57 19.55
CA PRO A 211 6.71 -8.69 19.49
C PRO A 211 7.29 -9.90 20.22
N SER A 212 6.58 -10.48 21.19
CA SER A 212 7.06 -11.70 21.85
C SER A 212 7.08 -12.92 20.91
N LEU A 213 6.26 -12.91 19.85
CA LEU A 213 6.18 -14.03 18.90
C LEU A 213 6.95 -13.75 17.60
N LEU A 214 6.88 -12.51 17.12
CA LEU A 214 7.40 -12.12 15.81
C LEU A 214 8.61 -11.17 15.89
N GLY A 215 9.10 -10.87 17.09
CA GLY A 215 10.19 -9.94 17.32
C GLY A 215 9.93 -8.57 16.67
N ALA A 216 10.95 -8.07 15.98
CA ALA A 216 10.94 -6.79 15.29
C ALA A 216 9.73 -6.61 14.34
N ARG A 217 9.19 -7.68 13.76
CA ARG A 217 8.12 -7.56 12.75
C ARG A 217 6.79 -7.13 13.34
N ALA A 218 6.55 -7.40 14.61
CA ALA A 218 5.35 -6.96 15.30
C ALA A 218 5.51 -5.60 16.01
N GLU A 219 6.67 -4.97 15.88
CA GLU A 219 6.92 -3.65 16.46
C GLU A 219 6.03 -2.57 15.83
N PRO A 220 5.58 -1.57 16.60
CA PRO A 220 4.62 -0.59 16.10
C PRO A 220 5.16 0.26 14.94
N TRP A 221 6.48 0.49 14.91
CA TRP A 221 7.13 1.28 13.86
C TRP A 221 7.22 0.52 12.52
N MET A 222 6.90 -0.78 12.48
CA MET A 222 6.78 -1.53 11.22
C MET A 222 5.50 -1.19 10.44
N TYR A 223 4.54 -0.50 11.06
CA TYR A 223 3.22 -0.26 10.48
C TYR A 223 2.87 1.23 10.38
N PRO A 224 3.61 2.03 9.58
CA PRO A 224 3.24 3.40 9.33
C PRO A 224 1.90 3.50 8.58
N GLU A 225 1.23 4.64 8.70
CA GLU A 225 -0.06 4.86 8.05
C GLU A 225 -0.02 4.54 6.55
N THR A 226 -1.13 4.01 6.06
CA THR A 226 -1.27 3.61 4.66
C THR A 226 -1.40 4.82 3.74
N TRP A 227 -2.17 5.83 4.15
CA TRP A 227 -2.53 6.98 3.33
C TRP A 227 -1.80 8.22 3.84
N ALA A 228 -1.17 8.98 2.94
CA ALA A 228 -0.60 10.27 3.31
C ALA A 228 -1.72 11.33 3.52
N PRO A 229 -1.41 12.51 4.10
CA PRO A 229 -2.35 13.61 4.14
C PRO A 229 -2.83 14.03 2.73
N TYR A 230 -4.12 14.33 2.59
CA TYR A 230 -4.69 14.75 1.29
C TYR A 230 -4.13 16.08 0.78
N SER A 231 -3.55 16.91 1.66
CA SER A 231 -2.84 18.13 1.28
C SER A 231 -1.72 17.89 0.27
N VAL A 232 -1.14 16.69 0.22
CA VAL A 232 -0.15 16.32 -0.79
C VAL A 232 -0.73 16.32 -2.20
N VAL A 233 -2.00 15.91 -2.37
CA VAL A 233 -2.72 16.00 -3.65
C VAL A 233 -2.94 17.46 -4.01
N LEU A 234 -3.38 18.29 -3.06
CA LEU A 234 -3.60 19.72 -3.28
C LEU A 234 -2.32 20.47 -3.68
N ASN A 235 -1.17 20.00 -3.22
CA ASN A 235 0.13 20.63 -3.49
C ASN A 235 0.87 20.06 -4.71
N LYS A 236 0.64 18.78 -5.06
CA LYS A 236 1.42 18.05 -6.08
C LYS A 236 0.56 17.39 -7.16
N GLY A 237 -0.75 17.58 -7.16
CA GLY A 237 -1.64 17.13 -8.22
C GLY A 237 -1.72 15.62 -8.38
N LEU A 238 -1.79 15.16 -9.63
CA LEU A 238 -1.84 13.72 -9.96
C LEU A 238 -0.55 13.00 -9.51
N ALA A 239 0.59 13.68 -9.57
CA ALA A 239 1.84 13.14 -9.05
C ALA A 239 1.78 12.97 -7.52
N GLY A 240 1.10 13.86 -6.81
CA GLY A 240 0.79 13.73 -5.38
C GLY A 240 -0.18 12.60 -5.07
N TRP A 241 -1.21 12.44 -5.91
CA TRP A 241 -2.20 11.37 -5.79
C TRP A 241 -1.54 9.99 -5.83
N TRP A 242 -0.84 9.66 -6.92
CA TRP A 242 -0.24 8.35 -7.12
C TRP A 242 1.09 8.18 -6.40
N GLY A 243 1.88 9.26 -6.32
CA GLY A 243 3.23 9.23 -5.79
C GLY A 243 3.34 9.44 -4.29
N SER A 244 2.24 9.69 -3.56
CA SER A 244 2.29 9.84 -2.10
C SER A 244 0.98 9.47 -1.41
N TRP A 245 -0.16 10.00 -1.86
CA TRP A 245 -1.43 9.87 -1.14
C TRP A 245 -2.02 8.46 -1.21
N TRP A 246 -2.13 7.90 -2.41
CA TRP A 246 -2.61 6.54 -2.66
C TRP A 246 -1.69 5.53 -1.97
N HIS A 247 -2.23 4.51 -1.29
CA HIS A 247 -1.62 3.62 -0.27
C HIS A 247 -0.12 3.18 -0.32
N GLN A 248 0.63 3.43 -1.40
CA GLN A 248 2.05 3.18 -1.61
C GLN A 248 2.50 1.71 -1.49
N THR A 249 1.59 0.77 -1.19
CA THR A 249 1.89 -0.67 -1.01
C THR A 249 2.65 -1.25 -2.19
N PHE A 250 2.22 -1.02 -3.44
CA PHE A 250 2.84 -1.62 -4.62
C PHE A 250 3.89 -0.73 -5.30
N ARG A 251 4.26 0.39 -4.67
CA ARG A 251 5.11 1.40 -5.31
C ARG A 251 6.46 0.83 -5.72
N PHE A 252 7.10 0.08 -4.82
CA PHE A 252 8.41 -0.52 -5.06
C PHE A 252 8.39 -1.43 -6.30
N ALA A 253 7.50 -2.44 -6.30
CA ALA A 253 7.39 -3.42 -7.37
C ALA A 253 7.18 -2.79 -8.76
N PHE A 254 6.42 -1.69 -8.85
CA PHE A 254 6.19 -1.00 -10.12
C PHE A 254 7.32 -0.04 -10.54
N GLN A 255 8.11 0.47 -9.59
CA GLN A 255 9.19 1.43 -9.89
C GLN A 255 10.53 0.76 -10.21
N GLU A 256 10.86 -0.34 -9.54
CA GLU A 256 12.18 -0.96 -9.64
C GLU A 256 12.59 -1.41 -11.06
N PRO A 257 11.70 -2.00 -11.89
CA PRO A 257 12.07 -2.35 -13.26
C PRO A 257 12.59 -1.16 -14.05
N SER A 258 11.95 0.01 -13.89
CA SER A 258 12.37 1.23 -14.55
C SER A 258 13.68 1.80 -14.01
N ARG A 259 13.95 1.65 -12.70
CA ARG A 259 15.23 2.03 -12.10
C ARG A 259 16.37 1.23 -12.72
N LYS A 260 16.17 -0.08 -12.92
CA LYS A 260 17.19 -0.93 -13.54
C LYS A 260 17.38 -0.59 -15.01
N LEU A 261 16.32 -0.31 -15.77
CA LEU A 261 16.45 0.13 -17.16
C LEU A 261 17.23 1.44 -17.29
N VAL A 262 16.93 2.44 -16.45
CA VAL A 262 17.67 3.73 -16.42
C VAL A 262 19.16 3.52 -16.14
N GLU A 263 19.50 2.59 -15.24
CA GLU A 263 20.89 2.21 -14.94
C GLU A 263 21.57 1.52 -16.13
N VAL A 264 20.91 0.52 -16.73
CA VAL A 264 21.44 -0.25 -17.88
C VAL A 264 21.67 0.65 -19.09
N PHE A 265 20.79 1.61 -19.34
CA PHE A 265 20.92 2.58 -20.44
C PHE A 265 21.82 3.78 -20.10
N GLY A 266 22.41 3.84 -18.90
CA GLY A 266 23.28 4.94 -18.49
C GLY A 266 22.58 6.31 -18.49
N MET A 267 21.26 6.34 -18.32
CA MET A 267 20.50 7.59 -18.37
C MET A 267 20.71 8.41 -17.10
N ASP A 268 20.80 9.74 -17.23
CA ASP A 268 20.71 10.62 -16.07
C ASP A 268 19.31 10.51 -15.45
N LYS A 269 19.23 9.98 -14.21
CA LYS A 269 18.01 9.82 -13.41
C LYS A 269 17.20 11.11 -13.27
N LYS A 270 17.83 12.28 -13.38
CA LYS A 270 17.17 13.58 -13.27
C LYS A 270 16.62 14.10 -14.60
N SER A 271 17.06 13.53 -15.72
CA SER A 271 16.63 13.93 -17.06
C SER A 271 15.13 13.72 -17.27
N PRO A 272 14.47 14.56 -18.10
CA PRO A 272 13.06 14.38 -18.44
C PRO A 272 12.77 13.01 -19.06
N ALA A 273 13.66 12.51 -19.92
CA ALA A 273 13.52 11.19 -20.56
C ALA A 273 13.52 10.05 -19.53
N ALA A 274 14.43 10.07 -18.55
CA ALA A 274 14.46 9.05 -17.51
C ALA A 274 13.21 9.10 -16.63
N LYS A 275 12.68 10.29 -16.33
CA LYS A 275 11.43 10.45 -15.58
C LYS A 275 10.22 9.95 -16.36
N ALA A 276 10.19 10.17 -17.68
CA ALA A 276 9.14 9.65 -18.56
C ALA A 276 9.15 8.13 -18.64
N LEU A 277 10.33 7.52 -18.80
CA LEU A 277 10.48 6.07 -18.78
C LEU A 277 10.00 5.48 -17.45
N GLN A 278 10.42 6.06 -16.33
CA GLN A 278 10.00 5.61 -14.99
C GLN A 278 8.48 5.70 -14.79
N LEU A 279 7.89 6.82 -15.20
CA LEU A 279 6.45 7.02 -15.06
C LEU A 279 5.66 6.05 -15.95
N PHE A 280 6.06 5.92 -17.21
CA PHE A 280 5.43 5.02 -18.17
C PHE A 280 5.48 3.57 -17.67
N ILE A 281 6.65 3.06 -17.29
CA ILE A 281 6.80 1.68 -16.82
C ILE A 281 5.98 1.42 -15.56
N ALA A 282 5.98 2.34 -14.60
CA ALA A 282 5.22 2.18 -13.36
C ALA A 282 3.70 2.06 -13.63
N PHE A 283 3.16 2.92 -14.50
CA PHE A 283 1.74 2.87 -14.86
C PHE A 283 1.40 1.72 -15.82
N PHE A 284 2.30 1.35 -16.72
CA PHE A 284 2.14 0.18 -17.58
C PHE A 284 2.03 -1.10 -16.74
N LEU A 285 2.92 -1.30 -15.77
CA LEU A 285 2.87 -2.47 -14.88
C LEU A 285 1.61 -2.47 -14.01
N SER A 286 1.18 -1.29 -13.54
CA SER A 286 -0.08 -1.17 -12.80
C SER A 286 -1.28 -1.54 -13.69
N GLY A 287 -1.32 -1.03 -14.92
CA GLY A 287 -2.34 -1.37 -15.92
C GLY A 287 -2.32 -2.82 -16.33
N PHE A 288 -1.14 -3.44 -16.41
CA PHE A 288 -0.98 -4.84 -16.76
C PHE A 288 -1.58 -5.76 -15.69
N VAL A 289 -1.32 -5.50 -14.40
CA VAL A 289 -1.89 -6.28 -13.30
C VAL A 289 -3.42 -6.16 -13.26
N HIS A 290 -3.96 -4.94 -13.38
CA HIS A 290 -5.41 -4.76 -13.38
C HIS A 290 -6.07 -5.29 -14.66
N GLY A 291 -5.41 -5.19 -15.82
CA GLY A 291 -5.85 -5.81 -17.06
C GLY A 291 -5.88 -7.34 -16.98
N SER A 292 -4.89 -7.94 -16.32
CA SER A 292 -4.88 -9.38 -16.08
C SER A 292 -6.05 -9.80 -15.19
N GLY A 293 -6.32 -9.05 -14.12
CA GLY A 293 -7.50 -9.28 -13.26
C GLY A 293 -8.81 -9.15 -14.05
N SER A 294 -8.93 -8.08 -14.85
CA SER A 294 -10.06 -7.84 -15.75
C SER A 294 -10.30 -9.00 -16.72
N TRP A 295 -9.24 -9.56 -17.32
CA TRP A 295 -9.34 -10.69 -18.25
C TRP A 295 -9.86 -11.98 -17.58
N THR A 296 -9.58 -12.13 -16.28
CA THR A 296 -10.02 -13.30 -15.50
C THR A 296 -11.38 -13.13 -14.84
N CYS A 297 -12.00 -11.94 -14.93
CA CYS A 297 -13.34 -11.71 -14.41
C CYS A 297 -14.39 -12.47 -15.23
N ALA A 298 -15.51 -12.80 -14.58
CA ALA A 298 -16.58 -13.59 -15.22
C ALA A 298 -17.42 -12.79 -16.24
N GLY A 299 -17.42 -11.46 -16.14
CA GLY A 299 -18.22 -10.59 -17.01
C GLY A 299 -17.49 -10.12 -18.28
N ASP A 300 -18.23 -9.43 -19.16
CA ASP A 300 -17.72 -8.89 -20.43
C ASP A 300 -16.86 -7.63 -20.20
N THR A 301 -15.62 -7.84 -19.78
CA THR A 301 -14.65 -6.78 -19.47
C THR A 301 -13.80 -6.40 -20.69
N ARG A 302 -13.03 -5.32 -20.57
CA ARG A 302 -12.17 -4.80 -21.63
C ARG A 302 -10.76 -4.50 -21.12
N PRO A 303 -9.92 -5.50 -20.83
CA PRO A 303 -8.61 -5.32 -20.16
C PRO A 303 -7.71 -4.22 -20.73
N LEU A 304 -7.62 -4.13 -22.06
CA LEU A 304 -6.76 -3.13 -22.72
C LEU A 304 -7.41 -1.74 -22.80
N ARG A 305 -8.74 -1.68 -22.99
CA ARG A 305 -9.47 -0.41 -23.17
C ARG A 305 -9.97 0.18 -21.85
N GLY A 306 -10.09 -0.62 -20.81
CA GLY A 306 -10.50 -0.24 -19.47
C GLY A 306 -9.28 0.02 -18.58
N PRO A 307 -8.85 -0.95 -17.76
CA PRO A 307 -7.80 -0.74 -16.76
C PRO A 307 -6.45 -0.34 -17.37
N MET A 308 -5.97 -0.98 -18.44
CA MET A 308 -4.69 -0.61 -19.04
C MET A 308 -4.70 0.85 -19.53
N ALA A 309 -5.74 1.25 -20.27
CA ALA A 309 -5.90 2.62 -20.73
C ALA A 309 -5.99 3.61 -19.55
N PHE A 310 -6.78 3.30 -18.52
CA PHE A 310 -6.89 4.13 -17.31
C PHE A 310 -5.53 4.44 -16.69
N PHE A 311 -4.70 3.42 -16.44
CA PHE A 311 -3.42 3.61 -15.78
C PHE A 311 -2.41 4.33 -16.67
N LEU A 312 -2.32 4.00 -17.97
CA LEU A 312 -1.44 4.72 -18.91
C LEU A 312 -1.82 6.20 -19.04
N LEU A 313 -3.11 6.53 -19.02
CA LEU A 313 -3.59 7.91 -19.02
C LEU A 313 -3.10 8.70 -17.79
N GLN A 314 -2.84 8.06 -16.65
CA GLN A 314 -2.31 8.78 -15.48
C GLN A 314 -0.90 9.33 -15.72
N ALA A 315 -0.07 8.60 -16.47
CA ALA A 315 1.24 9.11 -16.88
C ALA A 315 1.08 10.37 -17.75
N LEU A 316 0.16 10.33 -18.72
CA LEU A 316 -0.13 11.47 -19.59
C LEU A 316 -0.71 12.66 -18.82
N GLY A 317 -1.59 12.41 -17.85
CA GLY A 317 -2.14 13.45 -16.97
C GLY A 317 -1.05 14.16 -16.18
N ILE A 318 -0.13 13.41 -15.57
CA ILE A 318 1.00 14.01 -14.84
C ILE A 318 1.88 14.83 -15.79
N PHE A 319 2.14 14.36 -17.02
CA PHE A 319 2.91 15.13 -18.00
C PHE A 319 2.21 16.42 -18.43
N ALA A 320 0.90 16.35 -18.69
CA ALA A 320 0.09 17.51 -19.02
C ALA A 320 0.09 18.52 -17.87
N GLU A 321 -0.11 18.08 -16.64
CA GLU A 321 -0.09 18.94 -15.44
C GLU A 321 1.24 19.67 -15.27
N VAL A 322 2.36 18.94 -15.41
CA VAL A 322 3.71 19.51 -15.30
C VAL A 322 3.95 20.54 -16.41
N THR A 323 3.58 20.23 -17.65
CA THR A 323 3.78 21.11 -18.80
C THR A 323 2.95 22.39 -18.67
N LEU A 324 1.66 22.25 -18.32
CA LEU A 324 0.76 23.40 -18.08
C LEU A 324 1.27 24.27 -16.93
N THR A 325 1.74 23.66 -15.84
CA THR A 325 2.30 24.39 -14.70
C THR A 325 3.57 25.14 -15.07
N GLN A 326 4.44 24.54 -15.88
CA GLN A 326 5.67 25.19 -16.36
C GLN A 326 5.35 26.33 -17.33
N ALA A 327 4.42 26.12 -18.27
CA ALA A 327 3.95 27.14 -19.20
C ALA A 327 3.36 28.34 -18.45
N ALA A 328 2.45 28.11 -17.49
CA ALA A 328 1.87 29.17 -16.67
C ALA A 328 2.94 29.95 -15.87
N LYS A 329 3.92 29.25 -15.28
CA LYS A 329 5.04 29.90 -14.60
C LYS A 329 5.90 30.75 -15.55
N SER A 330 6.13 30.26 -16.77
CA SER A 330 6.95 30.96 -17.77
C SER A 330 6.30 32.26 -18.27
N THR A 331 4.97 32.34 -18.28
CA THR A 331 4.21 33.55 -18.66
C THR A 331 3.94 34.47 -17.47
N GLY A 332 4.44 34.15 -16.27
CA GLY A 332 4.18 34.89 -15.03
C GLY A 332 2.78 34.66 -14.44
N LEU A 333 1.96 33.82 -15.09
CA LEU A 333 0.63 33.49 -14.61
C LEU A 333 0.70 32.75 -13.28
N GLY A 334 0.00 33.27 -12.27
CA GLY A 334 -0.05 32.66 -10.94
C GLY A 334 1.08 33.04 -9.98
N ARG A 335 1.97 33.98 -10.35
CA ARG A 335 3.05 34.47 -9.47
C ARG A 335 2.51 35.07 -8.17
N ASN A 336 1.42 35.82 -8.25
CA ASN A 336 0.78 36.49 -7.11
C ASN A 336 -0.46 35.75 -6.56
N LEU A 337 -0.77 34.55 -7.07
CA LEU A 337 -1.93 33.81 -6.59
C LEU A 337 -1.67 33.26 -5.17
N PRO A 338 -2.61 33.45 -4.22
CA PRO A 338 -2.53 32.86 -2.90
C PRO A 338 -2.56 31.33 -2.98
N GLY A 339 -1.96 30.67 -1.97
CA GLY A 339 -1.77 29.21 -1.96
C GLY A 339 -3.08 28.42 -2.09
N TRP A 340 -4.15 28.87 -1.46
CA TRP A 340 -5.45 28.20 -1.51
C TRP A 340 -6.07 28.21 -2.92
N LEU A 341 -5.85 29.27 -3.72
CA LEU A 341 -6.30 29.30 -5.11
C LEU A 341 -5.52 28.32 -5.97
N LYS A 342 -4.20 28.23 -5.77
CA LYS A 342 -3.35 27.23 -6.45
C LYS A 342 -3.82 25.81 -6.12
N GLN A 343 -4.06 25.53 -4.83
CA GLN A 343 -4.61 24.26 -4.37
C GLN A 343 -5.99 23.98 -4.96
N GLY A 344 -6.85 24.99 -5.10
CA GLY A 344 -8.15 24.89 -5.76
C GLY A 344 -8.03 24.50 -7.24
N PHE A 345 -7.11 25.12 -7.99
CA PHE A 345 -6.84 24.74 -9.38
C PHE A 345 -6.30 23.31 -9.49
N THR A 346 -5.36 22.92 -8.63
CA THR A 346 -4.84 21.55 -8.59
C THR A 346 -5.94 20.54 -8.25
N PHE A 347 -6.81 20.85 -7.27
CA PHE A 347 -7.96 20.02 -6.95
C PHE A 347 -8.88 19.85 -8.17
N LEU A 348 -9.24 20.95 -8.84
CA LEU A 348 -10.09 20.89 -10.03
C LEU A 348 -9.44 20.07 -11.15
N TYR A 349 -8.16 20.29 -11.42
CA TYR A 349 -7.41 19.55 -12.44
C TYR A 349 -7.46 18.04 -12.19
N VAL A 350 -7.16 17.60 -10.97
CA VAL A 350 -7.15 16.18 -10.59
C VAL A 350 -8.54 15.55 -10.77
N HIS A 351 -9.60 16.20 -10.30
CA HIS A 351 -10.95 15.62 -10.35
C HIS A 351 -11.56 15.68 -11.74
N VAL A 352 -11.27 16.72 -12.53
CA VAL A 352 -11.65 16.76 -13.95
C VAL A 352 -10.91 15.66 -14.73
N TRP A 353 -9.62 15.45 -14.47
CA TRP A 353 -8.88 14.35 -15.07
C TRP A 353 -9.51 12.99 -14.75
N PHE A 354 -9.86 12.75 -13.49
CA PHE A 354 -10.53 11.51 -13.09
C PHE A 354 -11.94 11.38 -13.62
N TYR A 355 -12.71 12.47 -13.72
CA TYR A 355 -14.02 12.44 -14.36
C TYR A 355 -13.95 11.85 -15.78
N PHE A 356 -12.95 12.26 -16.56
CA PHE A 356 -12.75 11.78 -17.93
C PHE A 356 -12.04 10.43 -18.05
N THR A 357 -11.37 9.94 -17.01
CA THR A 357 -10.54 8.72 -17.13
C THR A 357 -10.97 7.57 -16.22
N ALA A 358 -11.49 7.84 -15.03
CA ALA A 358 -11.75 6.81 -14.01
C ALA A 358 -12.87 5.83 -14.41
N HIS A 359 -13.79 6.23 -15.29
CA HIS A 359 -14.84 5.35 -15.79
C HIS A 359 -14.30 4.15 -16.55
N LEU A 360 -13.14 4.30 -17.22
CA LEU A 360 -12.47 3.18 -17.90
C LEU A 360 -12.17 2.03 -16.94
N LEU A 361 -11.84 2.33 -15.68
CA LEU A 361 -11.62 1.33 -14.64
C LEU A 361 -12.91 0.96 -13.92
N CYS A 362 -13.74 1.94 -13.55
CA CYS A 362 -14.95 1.70 -12.75
C CYS A 362 -15.99 0.87 -13.50
N ASP A 363 -16.17 1.14 -14.80
CA ASP A 363 -17.10 0.39 -15.63
C ASP A 363 -16.60 -1.04 -15.87
N ASP A 364 -15.28 -1.23 -15.90
CA ASP A 364 -14.67 -2.54 -16.03
C ASP A 364 -14.84 -3.36 -14.74
N PHE A 365 -14.69 -2.72 -13.58
CA PHE A 365 -15.04 -3.32 -12.28
C PHE A 365 -16.52 -3.69 -12.18
N ALA A 366 -17.40 -2.82 -12.66
CA ALA A 366 -18.83 -3.10 -12.73
C ALA A 366 -19.12 -4.30 -13.63
N ARG A 367 -18.68 -4.24 -14.90
CA ARG A 367 -18.88 -5.33 -15.87
C ARG A 367 -18.29 -6.65 -15.37
N GLY A 368 -17.11 -6.60 -14.75
CA GLY A 368 -16.42 -7.78 -14.20
C GLY A 368 -17.05 -8.35 -12.93
N GLY A 369 -18.05 -7.69 -12.35
CA GLY A 369 -18.75 -8.16 -11.15
C GLY A 369 -17.99 -7.92 -9.84
N VAL A 370 -16.98 -7.03 -9.83
CA VAL A 370 -16.18 -6.73 -8.62
C VAL A 370 -17.07 -6.28 -7.45
N TRP A 371 -18.10 -5.49 -7.74
CA TRP A 371 -19.02 -4.98 -6.73
C TRP A 371 -20.03 -6.01 -6.23
N LEU A 372 -20.13 -7.18 -6.87
CA LEU A 372 -20.98 -8.28 -6.43
C LEU A 372 -20.36 -9.05 -5.26
N PHE A 373 -19.04 -8.93 -5.05
CA PHE A 373 -18.36 -9.49 -3.90
C PHE A 373 -18.97 -8.96 -2.58
N GLU A 374 -19.10 -9.84 -1.58
CA GLU A 374 -19.63 -9.52 -0.26
C GLU A 374 -18.50 -9.31 0.77
N PRO A 375 -18.08 -8.05 1.03
CA PRO A 375 -16.89 -7.77 1.84
C PRO A 375 -17.14 -7.90 3.36
N VAL A 376 -18.39 -7.93 3.80
CA VAL A 376 -18.76 -7.98 5.22
C VAL A 376 -19.65 -9.20 5.50
N PRO A 377 -19.40 -9.96 6.57
CA PRO A 377 -20.27 -11.08 6.94
C PRO A 377 -21.61 -10.65 7.52
N LEU A 378 -21.64 -9.48 8.19
CA LEU A 378 -22.81 -8.92 8.84
C LEU A 378 -23.07 -7.52 8.30
N SER A 379 -24.31 -7.25 7.89
CA SER A 379 -24.73 -5.93 7.42
C SER A 379 -25.80 -5.35 8.33
N LEU A 380 -25.44 -4.29 9.05
CA LEU A 380 -26.38 -3.57 9.91
C LEU A 380 -27.44 -2.89 9.04
N PHE A 381 -27.05 -2.26 7.93
CA PHE A 381 -28.01 -1.54 7.08
C PHE A 381 -29.01 -2.49 6.43
N ARG A 382 -28.57 -3.63 5.90
CA ARG A 382 -29.49 -4.66 5.37
C ARG A 382 -30.38 -5.25 6.46
N GLY A 383 -29.82 -5.54 7.64
CA GLY A 383 -30.60 -5.98 8.81
C GLY A 383 -31.65 -4.98 9.29
N LEU A 384 -31.46 -3.68 9.04
CA LEU A 384 -32.44 -2.62 9.29
C LEU A 384 -33.48 -2.45 8.17
N GLY A 385 -33.45 -3.28 7.12
CA GLY A 385 -34.40 -3.25 6.01
C GLY A 385 -34.00 -2.34 4.85
N PHE A 386 -32.74 -1.88 4.78
CA PHE A 386 -32.24 -1.11 3.63
C PHE A 386 -31.72 -1.99 2.48
N GLY A 387 -31.79 -3.32 2.60
CA GLY A 387 -31.47 -4.26 1.52
C GLY A 387 -32.54 -4.24 0.41
N PRO A 388 -32.18 -4.51 -0.86
CA PRO A 388 -33.13 -4.50 -1.98
C PRO A 388 -34.08 -5.70 -2.02
N ASP A 389 -33.67 -6.86 -1.51
CA ASP A 389 -34.49 -8.08 -1.45
C ASP A 389 -34.68 -8.53 0.01
N ALA A 390 -35.76 -9.26 0.30
CA ALA A 390 -36.01 -9.82 1.64
C ALA A 390 -34.92 -10.81 2.09
N ARG A 391 -34.16 -11.38 1.15
CA ARG A 391 -32.99 -12.24 1.41
C ARG A 391 -31.74 -11.45 1.81
N ASP A 392 -31.69 -10.16 1.49
CA ASP A 392 -30.59 -9.26 1.87
C ASP A 392 -30.78 -8.80 3.31
N GLY A 393 -30.55 -9.72 4.24
CA GLY A 393 -30.69 -9.49 5.68
C GLY A 393 -29.37 -9.19 6.40
N LEU A 394 -29.40 -9.32 7.73
CA LEU A 394 -28.25 -9.08 8.60
C LEU A 394 -27.05 -9.98 8.26
N TRP A 395 -27.29 -11.24 7.88
CA TRP A 395 -26.24 -12.19 7.54
C TRP A 395 -26.02 -12.25 6.03
N CYS A 396 -24.81 -11.91 5.57
CA CYS A 396 -24.54 -11.68 4.14
C CYS A 396 -23.79 -12.81 3.45
N TRP A 397 -23.07 -13.65 4.20
CA TRP A 397 -22.28 -14.74 3.61
C TRP A 397 -23.12 -16.01 3.48
N GLY A 398 -23.33 -16.47 2.25
CA GLY A 398 -24.05 -17.71 1.96
C GLY A 398 -23.33 -18.56 0.91
N GLY A 399 -23.80 -19.79 0.71
CA GLY A 399 -23.24 -20.73 -0.27
C GLY A 399 -22.05 -21.54 0.24
N GLN A 400 -21.41 -22.28 -0.66
CA GLN A 400 -20.19 -23.04 -0.37
C GLN A 400 -18.98 -22.11 -0.52
N LEU A 401 -18.52 -21.52 0.59
CA LEU A 401 -17.32 -20.67 0.62
C LEU A 401 -16.05 -21.40 0.15
N VAL A 402 -16.02 -22.71 0.35
CA VAL A 402 -14.93 -23.59 -0.04
C VAL A 402 -15.54 -24.92 -0.45
N ARG A 403 -15.22 -25.39 -1.65
CA ARG A 403 -15.63 -26.73 -2.12
C ARG A 403 -14.48 -27.41 -2.83
N TRP A 404 -14.47 -28.73 -2.78
CA TRP A 404 -13.62 -29.50 -3.68
C TRP A 404 -14.23 -29.51 -5.08
N HIS A 405 -13.47 -29.08 -6.07
CA HIS A 405 -13.80 -29.21 -7.48
C HIS A 405 -12.94 -30.32 -8.08
N SER A 406 -13.59 -31.35 -8.63
CA SER A 406 -12.92 -32.37 -9.44
C SER A 406 -13.09 -32.01 -10.91
N GLY A 407 -11.98 -31.67 -11.56
CA GLY A 407 -11.90 -31.48 -13.01
C GLY A 407 -11.40 -32.73 -13.72
N ASP A 408 -11.37 -32.69 -15.05
CA ASP A 408 -10.93 -33.83 -15.88
C ASP A 408 -9.42 -34.11 -15.75
N THR A 409 -8.66 -33.16 -15.21
CA THR A 409 -7.21 -33.24 -15.04
C THR A 409 -6.80 -32.81 -13.64
N TRP A 410 -5.60 -33.22 -13.21
CA TRP A 410 -5.10 -32.85 -11.89
C TRP A 410 -4.94 -31.33 -11.70
N TRP A 411 -4.65 -30.59 -12.78
CA TRP A 411 -4.53 -29.12 -12.74
C TRP A 411 -5.87 -28.38 -12.86
N THR A 412 -6.96 -29.09 -13.16
CA THR A 412 -8.34 -28.56 -13.09
C THR A 412 -9.06 -29.05 -11.83
N THR A 413 -8.40 -29.85 -10.99
CA THR A 413 -8.91 -30.35 -9.71
C THR A 413 -8.30 -29.58 -8.55
N GLY A 414 -9.11 -29.15 -7.59
CA GLY A 414 -8.61 -28.49 -6.40
C GLY A 414 -9.70 -27.82 -5.57
N ILE A 415 -9.25 -26.94 -4.67
CA ILE A 415 -10.15 -26.13 -3.85
C ILE A 415 -10.70 -24.99 -4.72
N ALA A 416 -12.02 -24.94 -4.85
CA ALA A 416 -12.76 -23.84 -5.46
C ALA A 416 -13.46 -23.02 -4.37
N PHE A 417 -13.66 -21.73 -4.65
CA PHE A 417 -14.29 -20.75 -3.76
C PHE A 417 -15.56 -20.18 -4.41
#